data_AF-A0A8A3PPW3-F1
#
_entry.id   AF-A0A8A3PPW3-F1
#
_cell.length_a   1.000
_cell.length_b   1.000
_cell.length_c   1.000
_cell.angle_alpha   90.00
_cell.angle_beta   90.00
_cell.angle_gamma   90.00
#
_symmetry.space_group_name_H-M   'P 1'
#
loop_
_entity.id
_entity.type
_entity.pdbx_description
1 polymer ?
#
loop_
_entity_poly.entity_id
_entity_poly.type
_entity_poly.pdbx_seq_one_letter_code
_entity_poly.pdbx_strand_id
1 'polypeptide(L)'
;MSDPTEDTQAESATKAAGVFVESFYEALNKPSLRSSITTFYIKPCTLAPAEASITLNGNVIPSPSAFQETFQNKIGKTAYEVQSYDTHVINPNYNIGVEESKLGPDKDGKKISIVVIVNGQVKYSSKAGDDGDERVFVENFVLVPNMEARNPKAPKGIKHWLIQSQVFRLVL
;
A
#
# COMPACT_ATOMS: atom_id res chain seq x y z
N MET A 1 -2.14 11.49 28.62
CA MET A 1 -2.22 12.03 27.23
C MET A 1 -2.75 10.89 26.37
N SER A 2 -3.87 11.08 25.69
CA SER A 2 -4.66 10.00 25.08
C SER A 2 -4.43 9.87 23.58
N ASP A 3 -4.67 8.65 23.09
CA ASP A 3 -4.79 8.29 21.68
C ASP A 3 -5.87 9.14 20.95
N PRO A 4 -5.84 9.20 19.60
CA PRO A 4 -6.86 9.89 18.82
C PRO A 4 -8.24 9.26 19.07
N THR A 5 -9.31 10.05 18.95
CA THR A 5 -10.68 9.53 19.08
C THR A 5 -10.98 8.52 17.98
N GLU A 6 -11.94 7.61 18.22
CA GLU A 6 -12.35 6.61 17.22
C GLU A 6 -12.83 7.27 15.90
N ASP A 7 -13.56 8.38 16.00
CA ASP A 7 -13.99 9.15 14.82
C ASP A 7 -12.80 9.71 14.03
N THR A 8 -11.81 10.28 14.71
CA THR A 8 -10.57 10.78 14.07
C THR A 8 -9.79 9.64 13.40
N GLN A 9 -9.73 8.48 14.05
CA GLN A 9 -9.09 7.29 13.51
C GLN A 9 -9.80 6.81 12.24
N ALA A 10 -11.12 6.70 12.27
CA ALA A 10 -11.94 6.26 11.15
C ALA A 10 -11.84 7.23 9.95
N GLU A 11 -11.92 8.53 10.20
CA GLU A 11 -11.77 9.56 9.17
C GLU A 11 -10.38 9.48 8.51
N SER A 12 -9.32 9.41 9.32
CA SER A 12 -7.95 9.33 8.80
C SER A 12 -7.71 8.05 8.00
N ALA A 13 -8.21 6.91 8.50
CA ALA A 13 -8.10 5.62 7.81
C ALA A 13 -8.82 5.63 6.46
N THR A 14 -10.05 6.16 6.41
CA THR A 14 -10.85 6.27 5.19
C THR A 14 -10.15 7.11 4.14
N LYS A 15 -9.65 8.29 4.55
CA LYS A 15 -8.92 9.19 3.65
C LYS A 15 -7.62 8.56 3.14
N ALA A 16 -6.85 7.92 4.03
CA ALA A 16 -5.60 7.27 3.66
C ALA A 16 -5.83 6.12 2.67
N ALA A 17 -6.83 5.28 2.93
CA ALA A 17 -7.20 4.16 2.06
C ALA A 17 -7.60 4.65 0.67
N GLY A 18 -8.47 5.66 0.56
CA GLY A 18 -8.91 6.19 -0.73
C GLY A 18 -7.76 6.69 -1.61
N VAL A 19 -6.87 7.53 -1.04
CA VAL A 19 -5.69 8.04 -1.75
C VAL A 19 -4.72 6.92 -2.14
N PHE A 20 -4.54 5.94 -1.25
CA PHE A 20 -3.67 4.80 -1.52
C PHE A 20 -4.22 3.94 -2.67
N VAL A 21 -5.47 3.52 -2.59
CA VAL A 21 -6.15 2.67 -3.58
C VAL A 21 -6.08 3.32 -4.96
N GLU A 22 -6.51 4.58 -5.07
CA GLU A 22 -6.50 5.33 -6.33
C GLU A 22 -5.09 5.34 -6.95
N SER A 23 -4.10 5.78 -6.17
CA SER A 23 -2.74 5.92 -6.70
C SER A 23 -2.04 4.59 -6.98
N PHE A 24 -2.30 3.54 -6.18
CA PHE A 24 -1.66 2.23 -6.35
C PHE A 24 -2.15 1.53 -7.61
N TYR A 25 -3.47 1.41 -7.80
CA TYR A 25 -4.01 0.75 -8.98
C TYR A 25 -3.80 1.57 -10.26
N GLU A 26 -3.74 2.91 -10.17
CA GLU A 26 -3.28 3.74 -11.28
C GLU A 26 -1.85 3.39 -11.70
N ALA A 27 -0.93 3.23 -10.73
CA ALA A 27 0.45 2.87 -11.01
C ALA A 27 0.60 1.47 -11.63
N LEU A 28 -0.25 0.52 -11.26
CA LEU A 28 -0.29 -0.80 -11.90
C LEU A 28 -0.81 -0.72 -13.34
N ASN A 29 -1.91 0.01 -13.55
CA ASN A 29 -2.59 0.15 -14.85
C ASN A 29 -1.79 0.92 -15.89
N LYS A 30 -1.01 1.93 -15.50
CA LYS A 30 -0.24 2.77 -16.43
C LYS A 30 1.20 2.27 -16.52
N PRO A 31 1.65 1.68 -17.65
CA PRO A 31 3.02 1.16 -17.77
C PRO A 31 4.11 2.17 -17.46
N SER A 32 3.89 3.46 -17.77
CA SER A 32 4.81 4.56 -17.48
C SER A 32 5.01 4.84 -15.99
N LEU A 33 4.07 4.44 -15.13
CA LEU A 33 4.13 4.65 -13.69
C LEU A 33 4.68 3.44 -12.93
N ARG A 34 4.86 2.29 -13.59
CA ARG A 34 5.31 1.05 -12.95
C ARG A 34 6.71 1.15 -12.33
N SER A 35 7.56 2.07 -12.81
CA SER A 35 8.86 2.36 -12.19
C SER A 35 8.76 2.95 -10.78
N SER A 36 7.57 3.42 -10.37
CA SER A 36 7.31 3.97 -9.04
C SER A 36 6.73 2.95 -8.06
N ILE A 37 6.48 1.71 -8.47
CA ILE A 37 5.81 0.70 -7.62
C ILE A 37 6.55 0.49 -6.29
N THR A 38 7.88 0.43 -6.32
CA THR A 38 8.70 0.30 -5.10
C THR A 38 8.50 1.44 -4.09
N THR A 39 8.05 2.62 -4.53
CA THR A 39 7.79 3.77 -3.65
C THR A 39 6.58 3.60 -2.74
N PHE A 40 5.70 2.62 -3.03
CA PHE A 40 4.55 2.30 -2.20
C PHE A 40 4.89 1.44 -0.98
N TYR A 41 6.08 0.86 -0.90
CA TYR A 41 6.44 -0.09 0.15
C TYR A 41 7.37 0.52 1.19
N ILE A 42 7.33 -0.05 2.39
CA ILE A 42 8.30 0.30 3.44
C ILE A 42 9.73 0.01 2.98
N LYS A 43 10.67 0.80 3.51
CA LYS A 43 12.10 0.57 3.34
C LYS A 43 12.70 0.23 4.71
N PRO A 44 13.45 -0.87 4.83
CA PRO A 44 14.15 -1.19 6.07
C PRO A 44 15.07 -0.05 6.48
N CYS A 45 15.09 0.25 7.77
CA CYS A 45 16.06 1.15 8.38
C CYS A 45 16.56 0.57 9.70
N THR A 46 17.55 1.21 10.32
CA THR A 46 18.16 0.74 11.59
C THR A 46 17.14 0.59 12.72
N LEU A 47 16.11 1.45 12.76
CA LEU A 47 15.05 1.43 13.78
C LEU A 47 13.83 0.58 13.39
N ALA A 48 13.76 0.14 12.13
CA ALA A 48 12.67 -0.66 11.58
C ALA A 48 13.23 -1.59 10.50
N PRO A 49 13.87 -2.71 10.90
CA PRO A 49 14.57 -3.59 9.96
C PRO A 49 13.63 -4.47 9.13
N ALA A 50 12.31 -4.45 9.41
CA ALA A 50 11.34 -5.27 8.72
C ALA A 50 11.24 -4.90 7.23
N GLU A 51 11.25 -5.92 6.38
CA GLU A 51 10.95 -5.81 4.95
C GLU A 51 9.45 -5.97 4.69
N ALA A 52 8.98 -5.47 3.55
CA ALA A 52 7.59 -5.65 3.16
C ALA A 52 7.32 -7.12 2.78
N SER A 53 6.26 -7.71 3.33
CA SER A 53 5.83 -9.07 2.95
C SER A 53 4.82 -9.03 1.82
N ILE A 54 5.10 -9.74 0.72
CA ILE A 54 4.24 -9.75 -0.47
C ILE A 54 3.88 -11.19 -0.83
N THR A 55 2.60 -11.48 -0.98
CA THR A 55 2.09 -12.79 -1.44
C THR A 55 1.07 -12.61 -2.56
N LEU A 56 1.31 -13.22 -3.72
CA LEU A 56 0.38 -13.19 -4.86
C LEU A 56 -0.08 -14.60 -5.20
N ASN A 57 -1.39 -14.86 -5.12
CA ASN A 57 -1.99 -16.17 -5.39
C ASN A 57 -1.31 -17.32 -4.61
N GLY A 58 -0.88 -17.04 -3.38
CA GLY A 58 -0.15 -18.00 -2.52
C GLY A 58 1.37 -18.08 -2.77
N ASN A 59 1.90 -17.38 -3.77
CA ASN A 59 3.34 -17.32 -4.03
C ASN A 59 3.96 -16.12 -3.31
N VAL A 60 4.99 -16.37 -2.51
CA VAL A 60 5.76 -15.31 -1.86
C VAL A 60 6.60 -14.59 -2.90
N ILE A 61 6.47 -13.26 -2.96
CA ILE A 61 7.32 -12.40 -3.78
C ILE A 61 8.44 -11.85 -2.89
N PRO A 62 9.71 -12.03 -3.25
CA PRO A 62 10.83 -11.82 -2.33
C PRO A 62 11.09 -10.36 -1.97
N SER A 63 10.64 -9.40 -2.79
CA SER A 63 10.82 -7.97 -2.52
C SER A 63 9.89 -7.08 -3.34
N PRO A 64 9.68 -5.82 -2.93
CA PRO A 64 9.02 -4.81 -3.75
C PRO A 64 9.64 -4.63 -5.14
N SER A 65 10.96 -4.79 -5.26
CA SER A 65 11.67 -4.71 -6.55
C SER A 65 11.30 -5.88 -7.46
N ALA A 66 11.22 -7.10 -6.94
CA ALA A 66 10.79 -8.26 -7.71
C ALA A 66 9.31 -8.16 -8.15
N PHE A 67 8.46 -7.57 -7.29
CA PHE A 67 7.08 -7.24 -7.64
C PHE A 67 7.02 -6.24 -8.80
N GLN A 68 7.76 -5.13 -8.71
CA GLN A 68 7.87 -4.12 -9.77
C GLN A 68 8.40 -4.72 -11.09
N GLU A 69 9.48 -5.50 -11.03
CA GLU A 69 10.05 -6.16 -12.21
C GLU A 69 9.05 -7.10 -12.88
N THR A 70 8.21 -7.80 -12.11
CA THR A 70 7.15 -8.65 -12.66
C THR A 70 6.18 -7.82 -13.52
N PHE A 71 5.74 -6.67 -13.00
CA PHE A 71 4.86 -5.75 -13.73
C PHE A 71 5.54 -5.07 -14.93
N GLN A 72 6.84 -4.81 -14.89
CA GLN A 72 7.56 -4.18 -16.00
C GLN A 72 7.94 -5.18 -17.09
N ASN A 73 8.36 -6.39 -16.70
CA ASN A 73 9.03 -7.31 -17.60
C ASN A 73 8.11 -8.44 -18.08
N LYS A 74 7.17 -8.90 -17.25
CA LYS A 74 6.36 -10.09 -17.53
C LYS A 74 4.92 -9.76 -17.89
N ILE A 75 4.35 -8.75 -17.25
CA ILE A 75 2.94 -8.35 -17.46
C ILE A 75 2.87 -7.26 -18.54
N GLY A 76 1.98 -7.44 -19.52
CA GLY A 76 1.64 -6.42 -20.52
C GLY A 76 0.76 -5.33 -19.92
N LYS A 77 -0.33 -4.96 -20.59
CA LYS A 77 -1.31 -4.01 -20.04
C LYS A 77 -2.07 -4.69 -18.89
N THR A 78 -2.42 -3.90 -17.87
CA THR A 78 -3.38 -4.32 -16.85
C THR A 78 -4.55 -3.37 -16.83
N ALA A 79 -5.73 -3.91 -16.53
CA ALA A 79 -6.95 -3.14 -16.31
C ALA A 79 -7.53 -3.60 -14.97
N TYR A 80 -6.98 -3.08 -13.88
CA TYR A 80 -7.59 -3.17 -12.55
C TYR A 80 -8.72 -2.16 -12.45
N GLU A 81 -9.88 -2.63 -12.03
CA GLU A 81 -11.04 -1.82 -11.70
C GLU A 81 -11.46 -2.18 -10.28
N VAL A 82 -11.24 -1.22 -9.37
CA VAL A 82 -11.64 -1.35 -7.98
C VAL A 82 -13.14 -1.11 -7.88
N GLN A 83 -13.86 -2.10 -7.36
CA GLN A 83 -15.31 -2.03 -7.19
C GLN A 83 -15.69 -1.58 -5.78
N SER A 84 -14.93 -2.02 -4.78
CA SER A 84 -15.10 -1.59 -3.39
C SER A 84 -13.80 -1.73 -2.62
N TYR A 85 -13.68 -0.97 -1.54
CA TYR A 85 -12.68 -1.20 -0.52
C TYR A 85 -13.24 -0.86 0.85
N ASP A 86 -12.68 -1.50 1.87
CA ASP A 86 -12.96 -1.21 3.28
C ASP A 86 -11.63 -1.02 4.03
N THR A 87 -11.69 -0.36 5.18
CA THR A 87 -10.50 -0.06 5.99
C THR A 87 -10.78 -0.11 7.48
N HIS A 88 -9.80 -0.54 8.25
CA HIS A 88 -9.88 -0.57 9.71
C HIS A 88 -8.55 -0.22 10.35
N VAL A 89 -8.61 0.52 11.46
CA VAL A 89 -7.41 0.85 12.24
C VAL A 89 -6.99 -0.36 13.07
N ILE A 90 -5.75 -0.81 12.89
CA ILE A 90 -5.19 -1.95 13.63
C ILE A 90 -4.20 -1.52 14.71
N ASN A 91 -3.68 -0.29 14.64
CA ASN A 91 -2.87 0.33 15.70
C ASN A 91 -3.14 1.85 15.70
N PRO A 92 -3.67 2.43 16.78
CA PRO A 92 -3.95 3.86 16.86
C PRO A 92 -2.69 4.74 17.03
N ASN A 93 -1.54 4.14 17.38
CA ASN A 93 -0.32 4.85 17.71
C ASN A 93 0.94 4.07 17.28
N TYR A 94 1.16 4.00 15.97
CA TYR A 94 2.30 3.39 15.32
C TYR A 94 3.59 4.19 15.57
N ASN A 95 4.54 3.57 16.29
CA ASN A 95 5.83 4.18 16.65
C ASN A 95 7.06 3.35 16.21
N ILE A 96 6.87 2.34 15.35
CA ILE A 96 8.01 1.57 14.81
C ILE A 96 8.83 2.49 13.89
N GLY A 97 10.16 2.44 14.01
CA GLY A 97 11.07 3.29 13.23
C GLY A 97 11.18 4.72 13.74
N VAL A 98 10.67 5.02 14.94
CA VAL A 98 10.73 6.35 15.56
C VAL A 98 11.75 6.35 16.69
N GLU A 99 12.65 7.33 16.67
CA GLU A 99 13.59 7.59 17.76
C GLU A 99 12.86 7.81 19.09
N GLU A 100 13.40 7.33 20.21
CA GLU A 100 12.76 7.40 21.52
C GLU A 100 12.41 8.84 21.93
N SER A 101 13.30 9.79 21.62
CA SER A 101 13.11 11.23 21.84
C SER A 101 11.96 11.86 21.05
N LYS A 102 11.45 11.17 20.03
CA LYS A 102 10.35 11.61 19.15
C LYS A 102 9.08 10.80 19.36
N LEU A 103 9.08 9.88 20.33
CA LEU A 103 7.86 9.23 20.79
C LEU A 103 6.93 10.28 21.37
N GLY A 104 5.65 10.15 21.08
CA GLY A 104 4.67 11.10 21.54
C GLY A 104 3.28 10.75 20.99
N PRO A 105 2.23 11.20 21.70
CA PRO A 105 0.85 10.92 21.31
C PRO A 105 0.55 11.55 19.95
N ASP A 106 -0.39 10.95 19.22
CA ASP A 106 -0.81 11.43 17.91
C ASP A 106 -2.31 11.69 17.88
N LYS A 107 -2.69 12.90 18.30
CA LYS A 107 -4.10 13.29 18.41
C LYS A 107 -4.81 13.41 17.06
N ASP A 108 -4.04 13.54 15.97
CA ASP A 108 -4.57 13.81 14.63
C ASP A 108 -4.79 12.54 13.79
N GLY A 109 -4.52 11.34 14.33
CA GLY A 109 -4.66 10.07 13.60
C GLY A 109 -3.62 9.87 12.48
N LYS A 110 -2.58 10.69 12.41
CA LYS A 110 -1.50 10.61 11.41
C LYS A 110 -0.54 9.42 11.66
N LYS A 111 -0.52 8.84 12.86
CA LYS A 111 0.32 7.69 13.27
C LYS A 111 -0.51 6.42 13.43
N ILE A 112 -1.58 6.25 12.66
CA ILE A 112 -2.30 4.97 12.65
C ILE A 112 -1.68 4.00 11.66
N SER A 113 -1.68 2.71 11.96
CA SER A 113 -1.59 1.68 10.91
C SER A 113 -2.96 1.09 10.64
N ILE A 114 -3.24 0.81 9.37
CA ILE A 114 -4.56 0.40 8.91
C ILE A 114 -4.46 -0.86 8.05
N VAL A 115 -5.48 -1.71 8.14
CA VAL A 115 -5.72 -2.74 7.14
C VAL A 115 -6.65 -2.17 6.07
N VAL A 116 -6.34 -2.44 4.80
CA VAL A 116 -7.20 -2.08 3.66
C VAL A 116 -7.54 -3.34 2.89
N ILE A 117 -8.82 -3.57 2.67
CA ILE A 117 -9.34 -4.72 1.93
C ILE A 117 -9.93 -4.18 0.64
N VAL A 118 -9.44 -4.63 -0.51
CA VAL A 118 -9.87 -4.17 -1.83
C VAL A 118 -10.48 -5.34 -2.59
N ASN A 119 -11.65 -5.10 -3.19
CA ASN A 119 -12.31 -6.03 -4.08
C ASN A 119 -12.48 -5.37 -5.45
N GLY A 120 -12.28 -6.14 -6.51
CA GLY A 120 -12.47 -5.63 -7.85
C GLY A 120 -12.27 -6.69 -8.91
N GLN A 121 -12.09 -6.22 -10.14
CA GLN A 121 -11.79 -7.05 -11.29
C GLN A 121 -10.50 -6.61 -11.95
N VAL A 122 -9.81 -7.57 -12.57
CA VAL A 122 -8.57 -7.34 -13.27
C VAL A 122 -8.54 -8.12 -14.57
N LYS A 123 -8.07 -7.44 -15.63
CA LYS A 123 -7.69 -8.06 -16.89
C LYS A 123 -6.18 -7.89 -17.10
N TYR A 124 -5.50 -8.97 -17.45
CA TYR A 124 -4.07 -8.96 -17.81
C TYR A 124 -3.93 -9.21 -19.31
N SER A 125 -3.20 -8.35 -20.01
CA SER A 125 -2.78 -8.62 -21.37
C SER A 125 -1.35 -9.18 -21.37
N SER A 126 -1.07 -10.08 -22.31
CA SER A 126 0.29 -10.47 -22.63
C SER A 126 1.03 -9.29 -23.29
N LYS A 127 2.36 -9.31 -23.28
CA LYS A 127 3.16 -8.34 -24.06
C LYS A 127 2.99 -8.50 -25.57
N ALA A 128 2.52 -9.67 -26.02
CA ALA A 128 2.20 -9.93 -27.43
C ALA A 128 0.85 -9.34 -27.85
N GLY A 129 0.08 -8.76 -26.92
CA GLY A 129 -1.20 -8.12 -27.20
C GLY A 129 -2.41 -9.02 -27.02
N ASP A 130 -2.21 -10.26 -26.56
CA ASP A 130 -3.33 -11.14 -26.22
C ASP A 130 -4.01 -10.64 -24.95
N ASP A 131 -5.28 -10.34 -25.08
CA ASP A 131 -6.13 -9.97 -23.96
C ASP A 131 -6.53 -11.23 -23.18
N GLY A 132 -6.10 -11.31 -21.92
CA GLY A 132 -6.54 -12.37 -21.02
C GLY A 132 -7.97 -12.18 -20.55
N ASP A 133 -8.51 -13.19 -19.87
CA ASP A 133 -9.84 -13.13 -19.30
C ASP A 133 -9.92 -12.13 -18.15
N GLU A 134 -11.11 -11.55 -17.96
CA GLU A 134 -11.43 -10.78 -16.78
C GLU A 134 -11.57 -11.70 -15.57
N ARG A 135 -10.93 -11.33 -14.46
CA ARG A 135 -10.91 -12.11 -13.23
C ARG A 135 -11.23 -11.21 -12.04
N VAL A 136 -12.06 -11.70 -11.13
CA VAL A 136 -12.29 -11.02 -9.85
C VAL A 136 -11.08 -11.22 -8.95
N PHE A 137 -10.75 -10.23 -8.14
CA PHE A 137 -9.67 -10.30 -7.15
C PHE A 137 -10.09 -9.75 -5.79
N VAL A 138 -9.39 -10.23 -4.77
CA VAL A 138 -9.35 -9.63 -3.44
C VAL A 138 -7.90 -9.36 -3.09
N GLU A 139 -7.64 -8.18 -2.55
CA GLU A 139 -6.31 -7.76 -2.12
C GLU A 139 -6.35 -7.10 -0.77
N ASN A 140 -5.48 -7.54 0.13
CA ASN A 140 -5.39 -7.03 1.50
C ASN A 140 -4.05 -6.36 1.69
N PHE A 141 -4.05 -5.19 2.29
CA PHE A 141 -2.85 -4.44 2.62
C PHE A 141 -2.80 -4.12 4.11
N VAL A 142 -1.61 -4.13 4.69
CA VAL A 142 -1.31 -3.41 5.92
C VAL A 142 -0.53 -2.16 5.53
N LEU A 143 -1.11 -1.00 5.82
CA LEU A 143 -0.48 0.29 5.58
C LEU A 143 0.02 0.90 6.88
N VAL A 144 1.23 1.42 6.84
CA VAL A 144 1.89 2.09 7.97
C VAL A 144 2.28 3.53 7.57
N PRO A 145 2.35 4.47 8.52
CA PRO A 145 2.68 5.85 8.22
C PRO A 145 4.11 5.98 7.72
N ASN A 146 4.31 6.79 6.68
CA ASN A 146 5.64 7.17 6.22
C ASN A 146 6.20 8.30 7.10
N MET A 147 7.13 7.96 7.99
CA MET A 147 7.74 8.95 8.89
C MET A 147 8.58 9.99 8.13
N GLU A 148 9.14 9.65 6.97
CA GLU A 148 9.88 10.61 6.14
C GLU A 148 8.96 11.70 5.58
N ALA A 149 7.74 11.33 5.18
CA ALA A 149 6.73 12.25 4.65
C ALA A 149 6.24 13.27 5.69
N ARG A 150 6.52 13.04 6.98
CA ARG A 150 6.17 13.94 8.08
C ARG A 150 7.27 14.97 8.38
N ASN A 151 8.43 14.85 7.75
CA ASN A 151 9.47 15.86 7.87
C ASN A 151 8.99 17.16 7.21
N PRO A 152 9.09 18.33 7.86
CA PRO A 152 8.75 19.62 7.23
C PRO A 152 9.47 19.89 5.91
N LYS A 153 10.62 19.23 5.68
CA LYS A 153 11.42 19.31 4.45
C LYS A 153 11.18 18.13 3.50
N ALA A 154 10.14 17.33 3.71
CA ALA A 154 9.86 16.19 2.87
C ALA A 154 9.61 16.62 1.41
N PRO A 155 10.09 15.85 0.42
CA PRO A 155 9.80 16.12 -0.98
C PRO A 155 8.29 16.17 -1.25
N LYS A 156 7.86 17.09 -2.13
CA LYS A 156 6.46 17.13 -2.57
C LYS A 156 6.08 15.83 -3.27
N GLY A 157 4.90 15.30 -2.96
CA GLY A 157 4.38 14.08 -3.60
C GLY A 157 4.90 12.76 -3.02
N ILE A 158 5.69 12.80 -1.94
CA ILE A 158 6.03 11.59 -1.19
C ILE A 158 4.76 10.96 -0.60
N LYS A 159 4.68 9.63 -0.60
CA LYS A 159 3.53 8.91 -0.08
C LYS A 159 3.50 8.98 1.43
N HIS A 160 2.34 9.31 2.00
CA HIS A 160 2.15 9.41 3.45
C HIS A 160 1.92 8.07 4.13
N TRP A 161 1.51 7.04 3.38
CA TRP A 161 1.33 5.67 3.85
C TRP A 161 2.07 4.70 2.93
N LEU A 162 2.66 3.66 3.53
CA LEU A 162 3.45 2.65 2.86
C LEU A 162 2.94 1.26 3.20
N ILE A 163 3.03 0.35 2.23
CA ILE A 163 2.68 -1.06 2.35
C ILE A 163 3.75 -1.76 3.19
N GLN A 164 3.34 -2.30 4.33
CA GLN A 164 4.13 -3.24 5.12
C GLN A 164 3.81 -4.70 4.74
N SER A 165 2.55 -4.99 4.42
CA SER A 165 2.12 -6.32 4.00
C SER A 165 1.10 -6.23 2.87
N GLN A 166 1.19 -7.14 1.91
CA GLN A 166 0.29 -7.27 0.77
C GLN A 166 -0.03 -8.74 0.52
N VAL A 167 -1.31 -9.05 0.40
CA VAL A 167 -1.80 -10.38 0.01
C VAL A 167 -2.84 -10.22 -1.09
N PHE A 168 -2.51 -10.67 -2.29
CA PHE A 168 -3.37 -10.67 -3.46
C PHE A 168 -3.86 -12.08 -3.79
N ARG A 169 -5.13 -12.19 -4.18
CA ARG A 169 -5.72 -13.44 -4.66
C ARG A 169 -6.73 -13.18 -5.76
N LEU A 170 -6.59 -13.89 -6.88
CA LEU A 170 -7.68 -14.06 -7.85
C LEU A 170 -8.74 -14.97 -7.25
N VAL A 171 -9.99 -14.54 -7.36
CA VAL A 171 -11.17 -15.33 -6.99
C VAL A 171 -11.46 -16.33 -8.12
N LEU A 172 -11.89 -17.53 -7.72
CA LEU A 172 -12.25 -18.62 -8.63
C LEU A 172 -13.62 -18.38 -9.26
#